data_AF-A0A258VUC1-F1
#
_entry.id   AF-A0A258VUC1-F1
#
_cell.length_a   1.000
_cell.length_b   1.000
_cell.length_c   1.000
_cell.angle_alpha   90.00
_cell.angle_beta   90.00
_cell.angle_gamma   90.00
#
_symmetry.space_group_name_H-M   'P 1'
#
loop_
_entity.id
_entity.type
_entity.pdbx_description
1 polymer ?
#
loop_
_entity_poly.entity_id
_entity_poly.type
_entity_poly.pdbx_seq_one_letter_code
_entity_poly.pdbx_strand_id
1 'polypeptide(L)'
;MSLDGQLTGTGLKTQVSLVDQIVDEVSGRKIQYVKVDPNERRVSVKEAGKTVFSELKYLNLILTNACNLSCKYCFEQHKKDYGRFDLPKLKKMYDFLMTANNDDGKLFQFFGGEPLAQKKLISEFCRTYQDTLSENRLSVRVSIVTNGLLLTPEFVKEYFDYDFTQIVISLDTDDAATDQREIGQKGIDHIFNMLTLIPQSKKDEHQVCIRCTINEESVPRLSGYIERLYDKGIKNFIIHPLILSRTNGAIDWDEKMWNKMHVDIVDAIEKYPDFKITFAEGVGSKGNSNCMVGSDMIAMDASGDFSGCYFFTNIKETFGKMMLGNLFNDEIYVDRYVDFQKKYVSALTTHEECKTCDLKGYCYQCPAGNLATSGVPFRPDGMCKRIVRLFLELRNDLTKKLFFNKFNNIHSAVQAEGEVVMAKAMVHLMQKWIAKKYFLASDIDPYAAELPSYQHLNAYFKKMIVDGFENYTSEVPTIINQARSLDPINAFEFYSFFCERNGFDVPRSYQYTATQYEEIYFLAMLHLLILDNAQFKRKSEEEHAANRMLSL
;
A
#
# COMPACT_ATOMS: atom_id res chain seq x y z
N MET A 1 40.55 10.82 -8.81
CA MET A 1 40.68 11.55 -7.54
C MET A 1 39.78 10.86 -6.53
N SER A 2 40.34 10.43 -5.41
CA SER A 2 39.86 9.35 -4.53
C SER A 2 38.52 9.63 -3.87
N LEU A 3 37.64 8.62 -3.97
CA LEU A 3 36.30 8.48 -3.37
C LEU A 3 36.35 8.09 -1.87
N ASP A 4 37.23 8.73 -1.09
CA ASP A 4 37.32 8.49 0.36
C ASP A 4 36.54 9.54 1.14
N GLY A 5 35.22 9.47 1.00
CA GLY A 5 34.25 10.26 1.78
C GLY A 5 33.17 9.36 2.39
N GLN A 6 33.50 8.11 2.73
CA GLN A 6 32.62 7.26 3.53
C GLN A 6 32.33 7.95 4.87
N LEU A 7 31.09 7.84 5.35
CA LEU A 7 30.81 7.97 6.78
C LEU A 7 31.90 7.20 7.52
N THR A 8 32.75 7.91 8.27
CA THR A 8 33.80 7.26 9.07
C THR A 8 33.13 6.17 9.89
N GLY A 9 33.75 5.00 9.98
CA GLY A 9 33.19 3.84 10.68
C GLY A 9 32.74 4.13 12.12
N THR A 10 33.12 5.26 12.70
CA THR A 10 32.60 5.80 13.97
C THR A 10 31.11 6.12 13.94
N GLY A 11 30.57 6.86 12.96
CA GLY A 11 29.18 7.34 12.97
C GLY A 11 28.12 6.23 12.79
N LEU A 12 28.35 5.30 11.86
CA LEU A 12 27.51 4.10 11.67
C LEU A 12 27.64 3.13 12.86
N LYS A 13 28.85 2.97 13.43
CA LYS A 13 29.03 2.19 14.67
C LYS A 13 28.29 2.83 15.84
N THR A 14 28.21 4.16 15.93
CA THR A 14 27.42 4.85 16.96
C THR A 14 25.93 4.58 16.79
N GLN A 15 25.40 4.55 15.56
CA GLN A 15 23.98 4.28 15.30
C GLN A 15 23.59 2.83 15.62
N VAL A 16 24.38 1.85 15.18
CA VAL A 16 24.19 0.43 15.55
C VAL A 16 24.33 0.25 17.06
N SER A 17 25.39 0.80 17.66
CA SER A 17 25.61 0.76 19.10
C SER A 17 24.48 1.41 19.89
N LEU A 18 23.82 2.44 19.35
CA LEU A 18 22.69 3.09 20.00
C LEU A 18 21.46 2.17 20.03
N VAL A 19 21.16 1.48 18.92
CA VAL A 19 20.04 0.51 18.95
C VAL A 19 20.38 -0.68 19.82
N ASP A 20 21.59 -1.22 19.73
CA ASP A 20 22.03 -2.33 20.58
C ASP A 20 21.95 -1.94 22.06
N GLN A 21 22.39 -0.73 22.44
CA GLN A 21 22.22 -0.19 23.80
C GLN A 21 20.75 -0.11 24.21
N ILE A 22 19.86 0.41 23.35
CA ILE A 22 18.42 0.48 23.67
C ILE A 22 17.84 -0.93 23.81
N VAL A 23 18.22 -1.86 22.93
CA VAL A 23 17.79 -3.27 22.98
C VAL A 23 18.27 -3.92 24.27
N ASP A 24 19.51 -3.68 24.68
CA ASP A 24 20.10 -4.19 25.92
C ASP A 24 19.43 -3.55 27.16
N GLU A 25 19.18 -2.24 27.15
CA GLU A 25 18.50 -1.50 28.24
C GLU A 25 17.06 -1.97 28.49
N VAL A 26 16.39 -2.46 27.45
CA VAL A 26 15.03 -3.00 27.56
C VAL A 26 15.03 -4.52 27.71
N SER A 27 16.11 -5.21 27.33
CA SER A 27 16.27 -6.66 27.50
C SER A 27 16.18 -7.05 28.98
N GLY A 28 15.41 -8.11 29.27
CA GLY A 28 15.15 -8.57 30.63
C GLY A 28 14.00 -7.86 31.36
N ARG A 29 13.39 -6.82 30.77
CA ARG A 29 12.11 -6.30 31.27
C ARG A 29 11.00 -7.33 31.01
N LYS A 30 10.03 -7.42 31.93
CA LYS A 30 8.88 -8.32 31.79
C LYS A 30 8.10 -7.95 30.52
N ILE A 31 7.87 -8.93 29.63
CA ILE A 31 7.06 -8.74 28.43
C ILE A 31 5.70 -8.20 28.85
N GLN A 32 5.31 -7.07 28.26
CA GLN A 32 4.04 -6.45 28.55
C GLN A 32 2.95 -6.98 27.62
N TYR A 33 2.01 -7.71 28.22
CA TYR A 33 0.77 -8.13 27.59
C TYR A 33 -0.31 -7.09 27.87
N VAL A 34 -1.22 -6.91 26.92
CA VAL A 34 -2.42 -6.13 27.18
C VAL A 34 -3.30 -6.83 28.20
N LYS A 35 -3.86 -6.06 29.15
CA LYS A 35 -4.85 -6.58 30.10
C LYS A 35 -6.14 -6.89 29.34
N VAL A 36 -6.60 -8.12 29.47
CA VAL A 36 -7.87 -8.60 28.89
C VAL A 36 -8.85 -8.83 30.02
N ASP A 37 -10.05 -8.29 29.91
CA ASP A 37 -11.10 -8.53 30.90
C ASP A 37 -11.48 -10.02 30.85
N PRO A 38 -11.59 -10.73 31.99
CA PRO A 38 -12.07 -12.12 31.99
C PRO A 38 -13.45 -12.31 31.37
N ASN A 39 -14.30 -11.28 31.38
CA ASN A 39 -15.66 -11.32 30.84
C ASN A 39 -15.73 -10.92 29.36
N GLU A 40 -14.62 -10.47 28.77
CA GLU A 40 -14.55 -10.10 27.36
C GLU A 40 -14.66 -11.35 26.48
N ARG A 41 -15.54 -11.31 25.48
CA ARG A 41 -15.79 -12.44 24.59
C ARG A 41 -14.59 -12.72 23.70
N ARG A 42 -14.14 -13.98 23.74
CA ARG A 42 -13.00 -14.47 22.97
C ARG A 42 -13.42 -15.64 22.11
N VAL A 43 -12.93 -15.64 20.88
CA VAL A 43 -13.10 -16.74 19.93
C VAL A 43 -11.73 -17.11 19.37
N SER A 44 -11.59 -18.34 18.89
CA SER A 44 -10.32 -18.78 18.30
C SER A 44 -10.06 -18.11 16.95
N VAL A 45 -8.79 -17.95 16.57
CA VAL A 45 -8.44 -17.52 15.20
C VAL A 45 -8.95 -18.54 14.19
N LYS A 46 -8.98 -19.83 14.54
CA LYS A 46 -9.58 -20.87 13.69
C LYS A 46 -11.06 -20.64 13.41
N GLU A 47 -11.81 -20.17 14.40
CA GLU A 47 -13.26 -19.98 14.33
C GLU A 47 -13.64 -18.70 13.58
N ALA A 48 -13.00 -17.58 13.90
CA ALA A 48 -13.35 -16.27 13.32
C ALA A 48 -12.40 -15.78 12.22
N GLY A 49 -11.24 -16.43 12.03
CA GLY A 49 -10.17 -15.93 11.17
C GLY A 49 -10.55 -15.82 9.70
N LYS A 50 -11.36 -16.74 9.16
CA LYS A 50 -11.88 -16.63 7.78
C LYS A 50 -12.77 -15.41 7.57
N THR A 51 -13.42 -14.95 8.63
CA THR A 51 -14.30 -13.78 8.61
C THR A 51 -13.52 -12.49 8.83
N VAL A 52 -12.58 -12.50 9.78
CA VAL A 52 -11.80 -11.32 10.18
C VAL A 52 -10.72 -11.01 9.15
N PHE A 53 -10.04 -12.05 8.63
CA PHE A 53 -8.87 -11.91 7.77
C PHE A 53 -9.16 -12.22 6.30
N SER A 54 -10.44 -12.21 5.89
CA SER A 54 -10.85 -12.47 4.51
C SER A 54 -10.19 -11.55 3.48
N GLU A 55 -9.85 -10.33 3.89
CA GLU A 55 -9.24 -9.29 3.05
C GLU A 55 -7.77 -9.04 3.40
N LEU A 56 -7.16 -9.80 4.33
CA LEU A 56 -5.83 -9.53 4.86
C LEU A 56 -4.75 -9.53 3.75
N LYS A 57 -4.11 -8.38 3.55
CA LYS A 57 -3.00 -8.17 2.61
C LYS A 57 -1.67 -7.87 3.28
N TYR A 58 -1.67 -7.21 4.44
CA TYR A 58 -0.44 -6.74 5.09
C TYR A 58 -0.36 -7.26 6.52
N LEU A 59 0.72 -7.98 6.83
CA LEU A 59 1.10 -8.33 8.20
C LEU A 59 2.35 -7.55 8.58
N ASN A 60 2.19 -6.53 9.42
CA ASN A 60 3.29 -5.75 9.96
C ASN A 60 3.78 -6.39 11.27
N LEU A 61 5.00 -6.93 11.27
CA LEU A 61 5.64 -7.43 12.48
C LEU A 61 6.52 -6.34 13.08
N ILE A 62 6.14 -5.85 14.25
CA ILE A 62 6.96 -4.97 15.08
C ILE A 62 8.11 -5.80 15.66
N LEU A 63 9.20 -5.92 14.91
CA LEU A 63 10.36 -6.75 15.29
C LEU A 63 11.06 -6.22 16.54
N THR A 64 11.06 -4.90 16.70
CA THR A 64 11.64 -4.17 17.81
C THR A 64 10.94 -2.83 17.93
N ASN A 65 10.87 -2.29 19.15
CA ASN A 65 10.47 -0.90 19.38
C ASN A 65 11.69 0.03 19.44
N ALA A 66 12.90 -0.52 19.57
CA ALA A 66 14.13 0.25 19.58
C ALA A 66 14.38 0.86 18.19
N CYS A 67 14.75 2.14 18.17
CA CYS A 67 15.13 2.88 16.98
C CYS A 67 16.37 3.73 17.27
N ASN A 68 17.24 3.90 16.28
CA ASN A 68 18.39 4.81 16.34
C ASN A 68 18.03 6.27 16.07
N LEU A 69 16.76 6.57 15.79
CA LEU A 69 16.24 7.90 15.53
C LEU A 69 15.16 8.32 16.54
N SER A 70 14.93 9.62 16.61
CA SER A 70 13.88 10.28 17.40
C SER A 70 13.15 11.33 16.56
N CYS A 71 12.62 10.94 15.40
CA CYS A 71 12.03 11.87 14.44
C CYS A 71 10.92 12.70 15.10
N LYS A 72 10.87 14.01 14.81
CA LYS A 72 9.94 14.95 15.47
C LYS A 72 8.47 14.58 15.30
N TYR A 73 8.12 13.97 14.16
CA TYR A 73 6.78 13.53 13.84
C TYR A 73 6.46 12.08 14.27
N CYS A 74 7.43 11.34 14.84
CA CYS A 74 7.24 9.92 15.15
C CYS A 74 6.29 9.72 16.34
N PHE A 75 5.36 8.77 16.19
CA PHE A 75 4.40 8.41 17.22
C PHE A 75 4.81 7.17 18.04
N GLU A 76 5.91 6.52 17.69
CA GLU A 76 6.34 5.28 18.34
C GLU A 76 6.93 5.50 19.74
N GLN A 77 6.75 4.50 20.61
CA GLN A 77 7.31 4.49 21.96
C GLN A 77 8.61 3.68 22.00
N HIS A 78 9.74 4.32 21.66
CA HIS A 78 11.00 3.63 21.40
C HIS A 78 11.73 2.96 22.60
N LYS A 79 11.16 3.01 23.82
CA LYS A 79 11.81 2.54 25.06
C LYS A 79 11.04 1.42 25.78
N LYS A 80 10.26 0.65 25.03
CA LYS A 80 9.41 -0.44 25.55
C LYS A 80 9.88 -1.80 25.04
N ASP A 81 9.63 -2.84 25.83
CA ASP A 81 9.93 -4.24 25.46
C ASP A 81 8.61 -5.01 25.29
N TYR A 82 8.32 -5.42 24.06
CA TYR A 82 7.17 -6.24 23.71
C TYR A 82 7.56 -7.67 23.31
N GLY A 83 8.74 -8.13 23.74
CA GLY A 83 9.27 -9.46 23.45
C GLY A 83 10.21 -9.50 22.25
N ARG A 84 10.64 -10.72 21.87
CA ARG A 84 11.50 -10.96 20.71
C ARG A 84 10.92 -12.06 19.83
N PHE A 85 11.06 -11.86 18.52
CA PHE A 85 10.82 -12.89 17.53
C PHE A 85 12.04 -13.82 17.41
N ASP A 86 11.76 -15.08 17.12
CA ASP A 86 12.71 -16.09 16.68
C ASP A 86 12.24 -16.66 15.34
N LEU A 87 13.05 -17.50 14.69
CA LEU A 87 12.69 -18.09 13.40
C LEU A 87 11.36 -18.86 13.43
N PRO A 88 11.07 -19.74 14.42
CA PRO A 88 9.78 -20.42 14.49
C PRO A 88 8.59 -19.46 14.56
N LYS A 89 8.67 -18.38 15.35
CA LYS A 89 7.60 -17.38 15.43
C LYS A 89 7.42 -16.64 14.11
N LEU A 90 8.51 -16.24 13.45
CA LEU A 90 8.43 -15.60 12.14
C LEU A 90 7.78 -16.52 11.11
N LYS A 91 8.19 -17.80 11.07
CA LYS A 91 7.60 -18.79 10.17
C LYS A 91 6.12 -19.01 10.46
N LYS A 92 5.71 -19.12 11.73
CA LYS A 92 4.31 -19.24 12.13
C LYS A 92 3.47 -18.05 11.62
N MET A 93 4.01 -16.84 11.70
CA MET A 93 3.31 -15.64 11.24
C MET A 93 3.27 -15.53 9.71
N TYR A 94 4.33 -15.95 9.02
CA TYR A 94 4.33 -16.06 7.57
C TYR A 94 3.27 -17.07 7.08
N ASP A 95 3.21 -18.25 7.69
CA ASP A 95 2.24 -19.29 7.36
C ASP A 95 0.80 -18.84 7.66
N PHE A 96 0.61 -18.10 8.75
CA PHE A 96 -0.67 -17.47 9.06
C PHE A 96 -1.10 -16.52 7.93
N LEU A 97 -0.23 -15.59 7.48
CA LEU A 97 -0.57 -14.68 6.39
C LEU A 97 -0.85 -15.43 5.09
N MET A 98 -0.04 -16.45 4.79
CA MET A 98 -0.22 -17.29 3.61
C MET A 98 -1.60 -17.95 3.58
N THR A 99 -2.06 -18.45 4.72
CA THR A 99 -3.32 -19.22 4.86
C THR A 99 -4.53 -18.38 5.26
N ALA A 100 -4.37 -17.10 5.59
CA ALA A 100 -5.45 -16.21 5.99
C ALA A 100 -6.57 -16.10 4.93
N ASN A 101 -6.18 -16.11 3.65
CA ASN A 101 -7.05 -16.05 2.48
C ASN A 101 -6.28 -16.51 1.22
N ASN A 102 -6.99 -16.74 0.11
CA ASN A 102 -6.43 -17.19 -1.17
C ASN A 102 -5.91 -16.04 -2.05
N ASP A 103 -5.71 -14.88 -1.45
CA ASP A 103 -5.55 -13.62 -2.15
C ASP A 103 -4.06 -13.36 -2.42
N ASP A 104 -3.66 -13.11 -3.67
CA ASP A 104 -2.25 -12.87 -4.03
C ASP A 104 -1.76 -11.46 -3.68
N GLY A 105 -0.44 -11.25 -3.73
CA GLY A 105 0.18 -9.94 -3.53
C GLY A 105 0.22 -9.44 -2.08
N LYS A 106 0.22 -10.36 -1.11
CA LYS A 106 0.31 -10.05 0.32
C LYS A 106 1.75 -9.66 0.70
N LEU A 107 1.90 -8.83 1.73
CA LEU A 107 3.20 -8.43 2.28
C LEU A 107 3.36 -8.92 3.72
N PHE A 108 4.37 -9.77 3.92
CA PHE A 108 4.92 -10.09 5.22
C PHE A 108 6.00 -9.06 5.55
N GLN A 109 5.63 -8.05 6.34
CA GLN A 109 6.42 -6.82 6.48
C GLN A 109 7.10 -6.74 7.84
N PHE A 110 8.43 -6.71 7.85
CA PHE A 110 9.22 -6.36 9.02
C PHE A 110 9.15 -4.85 9.25
N PHE A 111 8.67 -4.48 10.44
CA PHE A 111 8.37 -3.13 10.87
C PHE A 111 8.85 -2.91 12.32
N GLY A 112 8.55 -1.75 12.88
CA GLY A 112 8.81 -1.34 14.26
C GLY A 112 9.68 -0.09 14.28
N GLY A 113 10.44 0.07 15.37
CA GLY A 113 11.39 1.18 15.53
C GLY A 113 12.40 1.23 14.39
N GLU A 114 13.40 0.36 14.41
CA GLU A 114 14.24 0.12 13.24
C GLU A 114 14.44 -1.40 13.06
N PRO A 115 13.76 -2.05 12.11
CA PRO A 115 13.86 -3.50 11.94
C PRO A 115 15.25 -3.98 11.54
N LEU A 116 16.07 -3.15 10.87
CA LEU A 116 17.46 -3.52 10.55
C LEU A 116 18.38 -3.58 11.78
N ALA A 117 17.92 -3.19 12.97
CA ALA A 117 18.62 -3.57 14.20
C ALA A 117 18.59 -5.09 14.43
N GLN A 118 17.57 -5.77 13.91
CA GLN A 118 17.44 -7.23 13.90
C GLN A 118 17.85 -7.84 12.54
N LYS A 119 18.78 -7.19 11.82
CA LYS A 119 19.25 -7.61 10.49
C LYS A 119 19.65 -9.09 10.43
N LYS A 120 20.34 -9.59 11.46
CA LYS A 120 20.77 -11.00 11.53
C LYS A 120 19.56 -11.95 11.48
N LEU A 121 18.52 -11.68 12.26
CA LEU A 121 17.29 -12.47 12.27
C LEU A 121 16.57 -12.43 10.92
N ILE A 122 16.52 -11.26 10.28
CA ILE A 122 15.92 -11.08 8.95
C ILE A 122 16.67 -11.89 7.89
N SER A 123 18.01 -11.76 7.83
CA SER A 123 18.84 -12.54 6.89
C SER A 123 18.71 -14.05 7.16
N GLU A 124 18.70 -14.46 8.42
CA GLU A 124 18.55 -15.87 8.79
C GLU A 124 17.17 -16.41 8.40
N PHE A 125 16.10 -15.63 8.56
CA PHE A 125 14.76 -16.00 8.11
C PHE A 125 14.70 -16.19 6.58
N CYS A 126 15.24 -15.23 5.83
CA CYS A 126 15.26 -15.31 4.37
C CYS A 126 16.07 -16.53 3.89
N ARG A 127 17.24 -16.78 4.49
CA ARG A 127 18.12 -17.90 4.14
C ARG A 127 17.53 -19.25 4.50
N THR A 128 17.02 -19.40 5.72
CA THR A 128 16.48 -20.68 6.22
C THR A 128 15.22 -21.10 5.46
N TYR A 129 14.38 -20.16 5.03
CA TYR A 129 13.11 -20.44 4.37
C TYR A 129 13.06 -20.07 2.88
N GLN A 130 14.21 -19.82 2.24
CA GLN A 130 14.30 -19.28 0.86
C GLN A 130 13.45 -20.04 -0.15
N ASP A 131 13.42 -21.38 -0.10
CA ASP A 131 12.71 -22.20 -1.08
C ASP A 131 11.20 -21.95 -0.96
N THR A 132 10.66 -22.03 0.27
CA THR A 132 9.25 -21.75 0.55
C THR A 132 8.87 -20.31 0.23
N LEU A 133 9.75 -19.34 0.51
CA LEU A 133 9.49 -17.92 0.21
C LEU A 133 9.49 -17.66 -1.31
N SER A 134 10.42 -18.27 -2.05
CA SER A 134 10.53 -18.12 -3.51
C SER A 134 9.37 -18.80 -4.25
N GLU A 135 8.96 -19.99 -3.80
CA GLU A 135 7.78 -20.69 -4.32
C GLU A 135 6.51 -19.83 -4.20
N ASN A 136 6.39 -19.09 -3.09
CA ASN A 136 5.21 -18.30 -2.76
C ASN A 136 5.32 -16.81 -3.13
N ARG A 137 6.39 -16.38 -3.83
CA ARG A 137 6.70 -14.96 -4.10
C ARG A 137 5.61 -14.14 -4.80
N LEU A 138 4.68 -14.80 -5.49
CA LEU A 138 3.52 -14.16 -6.12
C LEU A 138 2.38 -13.93 -5.12
N SER A 139 2.24 -14.82 -4.14
CA SER A 139 1.20 -14.78 -3.13
C SER A 139 1.60 -13.96 -1.90
N VAL A 140 2.82 -14.13 -1.40
CA VAL A 140 3.37 -13.38 -0.27
C VAL A 140 4.80 -12.96 -0.59
N ARG A 141 5.09 -11.67 -0.43
CA ARG A 141 6.46 -11.13 -0.49
C ARG A 141 6.93 -10.73 0.90
N VAL A 142 8.25 -10.84 1.11
CA VAL A 142 8.89 -10.37 2.34
C VAL A 142 9.27 -8.91 2.13
N SER A 143 8.82 -8.04 3.02
CA SER A 143 9.08 -6.60 2.96
C SER A 143 9.76 -6.10 4.22
N ILE A 144 10.58 -5.05 4.11
CA ILE A 144 11.13 -4.31 5.25
C ILE A 144 10.75 -2.84 5.12
N VAL A 145 10.33 -2.20 6.22
CA VAL A 145 10.25 -0.73 6.30
C VAL A 145 11.35 -0.22 7.20
N THR A 146 12.30 0.52 6.64
CA THR A 146 13.51 0.97 7.37
C THR A 146 13.72 2.47 7.23
N ASN A 147 14.41 3.08 8.20
CA ASN A 147 14.95 4.43 8.07
C ASN A 147 16.18 4.50 7.14
N GLY A 148 16.73 3.35 6.75
CA GLY A 148 17.79 3.22 5.76
C GLY A 148 19.21 3.44 6.29
N LEU A 149 19.40 3.95 7.52
CA LEU A 149 20.73 4.25 8.06
C LEU A 149 21.55 3.02 8.44
N LEU A 150 20.89 1.88 8.65
CA LEU A 150 21.54 0.61 8.96
C LEU A 150 21.71 -0.27 7.72
N LEU A 151 21.41 0.23 6.52
CA LEU A 151 21.71 -0.48 5.29
C LEU A 151 23.22 -0.59 5.10
N THR A 152 23.68 -1.75 4.66
CA THR A 152 25.09 -1.99 4.34
C THR A 152 25.17 -2.64 2.96
N PRO A 153 26.27 -2.45 2.21
CA PRO A 153 26.44 -3.07 0.89
C PRO A 153 26.20 -4.59 0.92
N GLU A 154 26.68 -5.27 1.95
CA GLU A 154 26.55 -6.73 2.11
C GLU A 154 25.09 -7.14 2.30
N PHE A 155 24.34 -6.40 3.12
CA PHE A 155 22.93 -6.68 3.36
C PHE A 155 22.08 -6.37 2.13
N VAL A 156 22.34 -5.24 1.45
CA VAL A 156 21.63 -4.89 0.21
C VAL A 156 21.83 -5.97 -0.84
N LYS A 157 23.07 -6.45 -1.01
CA LYS A 157 23.38 -7.54 -1.94
C LYS A 157 22.63 -8.82 -1.55
N GLU A 158 22.79 -9.30 -0.33
CA GLU A 158 22.12 -10.53 0.15
C GLU A 158 20.59 -10.42 0.02
N TYR A 159 20.00 -9.32 0.46
CA TYR A 159 18.54 -9.17 0.50
C TYR A 159 17.91 -9.13 -0.89
N PHE A 160 18.58 -8.54 -1.88
CA PHE A 160 18.08 -8.47 -3.26
C PHE A 160 18.52 -9.63 -4.16
N ASP A 161 19.40 -10.53 -3.69
CA ASP A 161 19.66 -11.81 -4.36
C ASP A 161 18.43 -12.73 -4.32
N TYR A 162 17.51 -12.51 -3.37
CA TYR A 162 16.22 -13.19 -3.28
C TYR A 162 15.16 -12.55 -4.21
N ASP A 163 14.32 -13.36 -4.85
CA ASP A 163 13.28 -12.88 -5.79
C ASP A 163 11.98 -12.41 -5.12
N PHE A 164 11.77 -12.79 -3.86
CA PHE A 164 10.58 -12.52 -3.05
C PHE A 164 10.65 -11.24 -2.20
N THR A 165 11.76 -10.49 -2.26
CA THR A 165 12.02 -9.36 -1.37
C THR A 165 11.52 -8.02 -1.91
N GLN A 166 11.15 -7.13 -0.99
CA GLN A 166 10.79 -5.73 -1.26
C GLN A 166 11.26 -4.85 -0.11
N ILE A 167 11.53 -3.57 -0.36
CA ILE A 167 11.91 -2.63 0.69
C ILE A 167 11.15 -1.32 0.55
N VAL A 168 10.76 -0.77 1.70
CA VAL A 168 10.30 0.60 1.84
C VAL A 168 11.34 1.34 2.66
N ILE A 169 11.93 2.39 2.08
CA ILE A 169 12.95 3.21 2.74
C ILE A 169 12.35 4.57 3.04
N SER A 170 12.40 4.96 4.31
CA SER A 170 11.96 6.29 4.73
C SER A 170 13.02 7.31 4.31
N LEU A 171 12.65 8.28 3.48
CA LEU A 171 13.49 9.39 3.05
C LEU A 171 12.58 10.56 2.73
N ASP A 172 12.68 11.64 3.51
CA ASP A 172 11.69 12.73 3.46
C ASP A 172 12.15 13.91 2.58
N THR A 173 13.45 13.99 2.33
CA THR A 173 14.09 15.12 1.65
C THR A 173 15.50 14.72 1.18
N ASP A 174 16.04 15.49 0.25
CA ASP A 174 17.43 15.42 -0.18
C ASP A 174 18.34 16.44 0.54
N ASP A 175 17.74 17.24 1.44
CA ASP A 175 18.38 18.35 2.14
C ASP A 175 18.25 18.22 3.67
N ALA A 176 19.39 18.10 4.34
CA ALA A 176 19.45 18.02 5.79
C ALA A 176 18.82 19.22 6.52
N ALA A 177 18.76 20.40 5.90
CA ALA A 177 18.17 21.59 6.53
C ALA A 177 16.66 21.47 6.77
N THR A 178 15.97 20.60 6.02
CA THR A 178 14.50 20.43 6.07
C THR A 178 14.09 19.04 6.59
N ASP A 179 15.07 18.23 7.02
CA ASP A 179 14.85 16.85 7.44
C ASP A 179 14.38 16.79 8.91
N GLN A 180 13.10 16.50 9.11
CA GLN A 180 12.48 16.40 10.44
C GLN A 180 12.89 15.14 11.23
N ARG A 181 13.71 14.27 10.61
CA ARG A 181 14.36 13.11 11.24
C ARG A 181 15.75 13.43 11.78
N GLU A 182 16.32 14.57 11.38
CA GLU A 182 17.63 15.08 11.78
C GLU A 182 18.79 14.11 11.51
N ILE A 183 18.75 13.36 10.39
CA ILE A 183 19.78 12.36 10.05
C ILE A 183 21.06 12.99 9.48
N GLY A 184 21.01 14.29 9.14
CA GLY A 184 22.09 15.06 8.54
C GLY A 184 22.39 14.66 7.09
N GLN A 185 23.17 15.50 6.38
CA GLN A 185 23.40 15.29 4.94
C GLN A 185 24.14 13.99 4.65
N LYS A 186 25.07 13.59 5.53
CA LYS A 186 25.78 12.32 5.40
C LYS A 186 24.85 11.11 5.52
N GLY A 187 23.81 11.18 6.35
CA GLY A 187 22.80 10.13 6.47
C GLY A 187 21.94 10.03 5.21
N ILE A 188 21.52 11.19 4.67
CA ILE A 188 20.80 11.28 3.40
C ILE A 188 21.65 10.68 2.26
N ASP A 189 22.90 11.13 2.12
CA ASP A 189 23.79 10.66 1.07
C ASP A 189 24.13 9.18 1.21
N HIS A 190 24.24 8.66 2.43
CA HIS A 190 24.37 7.23 2.68
C HIS A 190 23.18 6.45 2.13
N ILE A 191 21.95 6.87 2.42
CA ILE A 191 20.75 6.22 1.88
C ILE A 191 20.80 6.23 0.35
N PHE A 192 21.07 7.38 -0.27
CA PHE A 192 21.21 7.47 -1.73
C PHE A 192 22.31 6.55 -2.29
N ASN A 193 23.44 6.40 -1.60
CA ASN A 193 24.48 5.46 -1.98
C ASN A 193 23.97 4.02 -1.89
N MET A 194 23.20 3.65 -0.87
CA MET A 194 22.60 2.31 -0.77
C MET A 194 21.60 2.06 -1.90
N LEU A 195 20.81 3.06 -2.30
CA LEU A 195 19.92 2.94 -3.47
C LEU A 195 20.68 2.62 -4.76
N THR A 196 21.91 3.12 -4.94
CA THR A 196 22.72 2.79 -6.14
C THR A 196 23.13 1.32 -6.21
N LEU A 197 23.21 0.64 -5.07
CA LEU A 197 23.62 -0.77 -5.00
C LEU A 197 22.46 -1.73 -5.27
N ILE A 198 21.21 -1.26 -5.20
CA ILE A 198 20.04 -2.10 -5.46
C ILE A 198 19.94 -2.36 -6.97
N PRO A 199 19.77 -3.63 -7.43
CA PRO A 199 19.66 -3.96 -8.85
C PRO A 199 18.52 -3.20 -9.54
N GLN A 200 18.75 -2.73 -10.77
CA GLN A 200 17.76 -1.94 -11.51
C GLN A 200 16.47 -2.72 -11.77
N SER A 201 16.55 -4.04 -12.06
CA SER A 201 15.38 -4.91 -12.25
C SER A 201 14.42 -4.86 -11.06
N LYS A 202 14.95 -4.82 -9.84
CA LYS A 202 14.15 -4.72 -8.60
C LYS A 202 13.40 -3.39 -8.52
N LYS A 203 14.02 -2.30 -8.97
CA LYS A 203 13.41 -0.97 -8.99
C LYS A 203 12.35 -0.86 -10.09
N ASP A 204 12.61 -1.44 -11.26
CA ASP A 204 11.67 -1.52 -12.38
C ASP A 204 10.41 -2.31 -12.02
N GLU A 205 10.56 -3.37 -11.23
CA GLU A 205 9.46 -4.13 -10.64
C GLU A 205 8.81 -3.46 -9.41
N HIS A 206 9.16 -2.21 -9.11
CA HIS A 206 8.63 -1.43 -7.99
C HIS A 206 8.87 -2.06 -6.61
N GLN A 207 9.85 -2.96 -6.48
CA GLN A 207 10.22 -3.63 -5.23
C GLN A 207 10.98 -2.70 -4.26
N VAL A 208 11.40 -1.54 -4.73
CA VAL A 208 12.03 -0.49 -3.92
C VAL A 208 11.12 0.72 -3.88
N CYS A 209 10.57 1.01 -2.71
CA CYS A 209 9.70 2.14 -2.47
C CYS A 209 10.39 3.16 -1.58
N ILE A 210 10.33 4.43 -1.97
CA ILE A 210 10.69 5.54 -1.08
C ILE A 210 9.40 6.06 -0.47
N ARG A 211 9.35 6.11 0.87
CA ARG A 211 8.24 6.70 1.61
C ARG A 211 8.70 8.02 2.23
N CYS A 212 8.07 9.11 1.81
CA CYS A 212 8.41 10.46 2.20
C CYS A 212 7.29 11.05 3.05
N THR A 213 7.63 11.40 4.30
CA THR A 213 6.81 12.27 5.14
C THR A 213 7.19 13.72 4.84
N ILE A 214 6.59 14.25 3.75
CA ILE A 214 6.92 15.59 3.26
C ILE A 214 6.39 16.64 4.23
N ASN A 215 7.19 17.66 4.54
CA ASN A 215 6.79 18.76 5.39
C ASN A 215 6.81 20.06 4.59
N GLU A 216 6.15 21.10 5.10
CA GLU A 216 6.02 22.37 4.40
C GLU A 216 7.37 22.98 3.97
N GLU A 217 8.41 22.83 4.81
CA GLU A 217 9.74 23.37 4.54
C GLU A 217 10.49 22.62 3.44
N SER A 218 10.16 21.34 3.18
CA SER A 218 10.79 20.53 2.13
C SER A 218 10.10 20.63 0.76
N VAL A 219 8.84 21.11 0.71
CA VAL A 219 8.09 21.32 -0.55
C VAL A 219 8.85 22.16 -1.57
N PRO A 220 9.52 23.28 -1.22
CA PRO A 220 10.32 24.08 -2.15
C PRO A 220 11.27 23.28 -3.04
N ARG A 221 11.79 22.14 -2.55
CA ARG A 221 12.78 21.29 -3.21
C ARG A 221 12.20 20.00 -3.80
N LEU A 222 10.88 19.79 -3.71
CA LEU A 222 10.26 18.50 -4.06
C LEU A 222 10.58 18.06 -5.49
N SER A 223 10.49 18.95 -6.48
CA SER A 223 10.82 18.63 -7.87
C SER A 223 12.25 18.10 -8.05
N GLY A 224 13.25 18.79 -7.48
CA GLY A 224 14.65 18.37 -7.52
C GLY A 224 14.90 17.08 -6.72
N TYR A 225 14.18 16.88 -5.62
CA TYR A 225 14.23 15.64 -4.86
C TYR A 225 13.70 14.45 -5.68
N ILE A 226 12.55 14.60 -6.35
CA ILE A 226 11.99 13.57 -7.23
C ILE A 226 12.95 13.25 -8.37
N GLU A 227 13.53 14.27 -9.01
CA GLU A 227 14.53 14.08 -10.07
C GLU A 227 15.73 13.28 -9.56
N ARG A 228 16.27 13.62 -8.38
CA ARG A 228 17.37 12.87 -7.77
C ARG A 228 17.01 11.42 -7.46
N LEU A 229 15.77 11.14 -7.03
CA LEU A 229 15.29 9.77 -6.81
C LEU A 229 15.22 8.99 -8.13
N TYR A 230 14.65 9.61 -9.16
CA TYR A 230 14.49 9.02 -10.48
C TYR A 230 15.85 8.74 -11.14
N ASP A 231 16.83 9.62 -10.98
CA ASP A 231 18.22 9.42 -11.44
C ASP A 231 18.91 8.23 -10.76
N LYS A 232 18.44 7.81 -9.57
CA LYS A 232 18.87 6.56 -8.91
C LYS A 232 18.06 5.34 -9.34
N GLY A 233 17.20 5.49 -10.34
CA GLY A 233 16.34 4.46 -10.90
C GLY A 233 15.13 4.12 -10.04
N ILE A 234 14.79 4.94 -9.03
CA ILE A 234 13.62 4.69 -8.17
C ILE A 234 12.35 4.99 -8.96
N LYS A 235 11.39 4.06 -8.90
CA LYS A 235 10.12 4.15 -9.65
C LYS A 235 8.87 4.10 -8.78
N ASN A 236 9.02 3.94 -7.47
CA ASN A 236 7.91 3.82 -6.55
C ASN A 236 8.10 4.80 -5.39
N PHE A 237 7.24 5.81 -5.32
CA PHE A 237 7.32 6.91 -4.37
C PHE A 237 5.99 7.10 -3.66
N ILE A 238 6.01 7.03 -2.33
CA ILE A 238 4.87 7.27 -1.48
C ILE A 238 5.06 8.63 -0.81
N ILE A 239 4.08 9.52 -0.95
CA ILE A 239 4.07 10.84 -0.34
C ILE A 239 3.03 10.87 0.79
N HIS A 240 3.45 11.29 1.97
CA HIS A 240 2.62 11.52 3.15
C HIS A 240 2.83 12.95 3.62
N PRO A 241 1.93 13.89 3.30
CA PRO A 241 2.00 15.24 3.84
C PRO A 241 1.94 15.26 5.36
N LEU A 242 2.89 15.94 6.00
CA LEU A 242 2.95 16.08 7.45
C LEU A 242 1.92 17.12 7.92
N ILE A 243 0.70 16.64 8.15
CA ILE A 243 -0.43 17.45 8.67
C ILE A 243 -0.74 17.17 10.14
N LEU A 244 -0.15 16.13 10.71
CA LEU A 244 -0.30 15.73 12.11
C LEU A 244 1.07 15.41 12.70
N SER A 245 1.39 16.01 13.84
CA SER A 245 2.58 15.72 14.63
C SER A 245 2.21 15.58 16.10
N ARG A 246 2.99 14.78 16.83
CA ARG A 246 2.80 14.63 18.27
C ARG A 246 3.09 15.92 19.04
N THR A 247 4.06 16.72 18.59
CA THR A 247 4.52 17.93 19.28
C THR A 247 3.62 19.13 19.01
N ASN A 248 3.22 19.33 17.76
CA ASN A 248 2.49 20.53 17.34
C ASN A 248 0.99 20.26 17.16
N GLY A 249 0.55 19.02 17.39
CA GLY A 249 -0.80 18.60 17.04
C GLY A 249 -0.96 18.66 15.53
N ALA A 250 -1.99 19.33 15.06
CA ALA A 250 -2.22 19.46 13.65
C ALA A 250 -1.52 20.67 13.03
N ILE A 251 -1.05 20.50 11.80
CA ILE A 251 -0.21 21.44 11.07
C ILE A 251 -1.01 21.86 9.83
N ASP A 252 -1.29 23.15 9.73
CA ASP A 252 -1.92 23.77 8.57
C ASP A 252 -0.79 24.39 7.72
N TRP A 253 -0.65 23.95 6.47
CA TRP A 253 0.34 24.54 5.57
C TRP A 253 -0.25 25.73 4.83
N ASP A 254 0.60 26.66 4.41
CA ASP A 254 0.24 27.72 3.49
C ASP A 254 -0.28 27.15 2.17
N GLU A 255 -1.36 27.75 1.65
CA GLU A 255 -2.00 27.32 0.39
C GLU A 255 -1.02 27.31 -0.79
N LYS A 256 -0.02 28.20 -0.81
CA LYS A 256 1.01 28.21 -1.86
C LYS A 256 1.89 26.98 -1.79
N MET A 257 2.20 26.48 -0.59
CA MET A 257 2.99 25.26 -0.43
C MET A 257 2.18 24.04 -0.86
N TRP A 258 0.89 23.98 -0.53
CA TRP A 258 0.00 22.94 -1.07
C TRP A 258 -0.03 22.95 -2.60
N ASN A 259 -0.27 24.11 -3.20
CA ASN A 259 -0.32 24.26 -4.66
C ASN A 259 1.02 23.93 -5.31
N LYS A 260 2.14 24.32 -4.70
CA LYS A 260 3.47 23.94 -5.19
C LYS A 260 3.70 22.44 -5.15
N MET A 261 3.37 21.78 -4.04
CA MET A 261 3.49 20.32 -3.93
C MET A 261 2.66 19.63 -5.02
N HIS A 262 1.42 20.08 -5.23
CA HIS A 262 0.55 19.57 -6.28
C HIS A 262 1.18 19.69 -7.68
N VAL A 263 1.64 20.90 -8.04
CA VAL A 263 2.28 21.16 -9.35
C VAL A 263 3.53 20.31 -9.53
N ASP A 264 4.44 20.27 -8.56
CA ASP A 264 5.68 19.50 -8.65
C ASP A 264 5.42 17.99 -8.85
N ILE A 265 4.36 17.45 -8.24
CA ILE A 265 3.97 16.05 -8.39
C ILE A 265 3.37 15.77 -9.77
N VAL A 266 2.50 16.66 -10.26
CA VAL A 266 1.91 16.53 -11.60
C VAL A 266 3.00 16.59 -12.66
N ASP A 267 3.91 17.56 -12.56
CA ASP A 267 5.05 17.73 -13.46
C ASP A 267 5.95 16.48 -13.45
N ALA A 268 6.19 15.88 -12.27
CA ALA A 268 6.97 14.65 -12.17
C ALA A 268 6.32 13.46 -12.90
N ILE A 269 5.01 13.27 -12.77
CA ILE A 269 4.28 12.18 -13.44
C ILE A 269 4.21 12.39 -14.95
N GLU A 270 4.18 13.65 -15.39
CA GLU A 270 4.31 14.03 -16.80
C GLU A 270 5.68 13.70 -17.36
N LYS A 271 6.73 14.10 -16.63
CA LYS A 271 8.12 13.90 -17.04
C LYS A 271 8.55 12.43 -16.97
N TYR A 272 8.00 11.65 -16.04
CA TYR A 272 8.39 10.28 -15.76
C TYR A 272 7.19 9.31 -15.76
N PRO A 273 6.74 8.81 -16.93
CA PRO A 273 5.52 8.00 -17.04
C PRO A 273 5.53 6.66 -16.31
N ASP A 274 6.72 6.13 -15.99
CA ASP A 274 6.93 4.89 -15.22
C ASP A 274 7.20 5.16 -13.73
N PHE A 275 7.16 6.43 -13.29
CA PHE A 275 7.30 6.81 -11.89
C PHE A 275 5.94 6.76 -11.18
N LYS A 276 5.74 5.72 -10.38
CA LYS A 276 4.53 5.53 -9.58
C LYS A 276 4.60 6.40 -8.32
N ILE A 277 3.75 7.43 -8.28
CA ILE A 277 3.51 8.23 -7.06
C ILE A 277 2.20 7.80 -6.42
N THR A 278 2.23 7.51 -5.12
CA THR A 278 1.03 7.16 -4.32
C THR A 278 0.95 8.06 -3.10
N PHE A 279 -0.26 8.47 -2.72
CA PHE A 279 -0.46 9.22 -1.47
C PHE A 279 -0.83 8.28 -0.33
N ALA A 280 -0.08 8.39 0.77
CA ALA A 280 -0.36 7.63 1.97
C ALA A 280 -1.20 8.45 2.95
N GLU A 281 -2.43 8.79 2.59
CA GLU A 281 -3.43 9.20 3.57
C GLU A 281 -4.79 8.62 3.20
N GLY A 282 -5.56 8.27 4.23
CA GLY A 282 -6.84 7.63 4.01
C GLY A 282 -7.86 8.67 3.55
N VAL A 283 -7.91 8.86 2.24
CA VAL A 283 -9.09 9.37 1.56
C VAL A 283 -9.50 8.35 0.51
N GLY A 284 -10.77 8.01 0.50
CA GLY A 284 -11.28 6.86 -0.23
C GLY A 284 -12.77 7.00 -0.41
N SER A 285 -13.31 6.57 -1.55
CA SER A 285 -14.75 6.40 -1.69
C SER A 285 -15.22 5.41 -0.62
N LYS A 286 -16.22 5.80 0.18
CA LYS A 286 -16.69 4.98 1.31
C LYS A 286 -17.13 3.59 0.85
N GLY A 287 -16.43 2.55 1.31
CA GLY A 287 -17.03 1.25 1.60
C GLY A 287 -17.50 1.17 3.07
N ASN A 288 -17.98 0.01 3.52
CA ASN A 288 -18.38 -0.18 4.93
C ASN A 288 -17.20 -0.59 5.85
N SER A 289 -15.95 -0.52 5.37
CA SER A 289 -14.71 -0.98 6.03
C SER A 289 -13.55 0.03 5.88
N ASN A 290 -13.84 1.33 6.02
CA ASN A 290 -12.85 2.35 5.63
C ASN A 290 -11.73 2.56 6.64
N CYS A 291 -11.87 2.07 7.87
CA CYS A 291 -10.72 1.86 8.74
C CYS A 291 -10.23 0.44 8.55
N MET A 292 -9.07 0.32 7.90
CA MET A 292 -8.26 -0.89 7.76
C MET A 292 -7.81 -1.49 9.10
N VAL A 293 -8.40 -1.06 10.22
CA VAL A 293 -8.11 -1.63 11.52
C VAL A 293 -8.72 -3.04 11.55
N GLY A 294 -7.94 -4.01 11.05
CA GLY A 294 -8.20 -5.43 11.17
C GLY A 294 -8.91 -6.08 9.99
N SER A 295 -8.97 -5.43 8.81
CA SER A 295 -9.57 -6.03 7.59
C SER A 295 -8.51 -6.48 6.57
N ASP A 296 -7.72 -5.55 6.02
CA ASP A 296 -6.69 -5.78 5.00
C ASP A 296 -5.27 -5.57 5.53
N MET A 297 -5.12 -5.02 6.74
CA MET A 297 -3.86 -4.91 7.46
C MET A 297 -4.04 -5.32 8.92
N ILE A 298 -3.06 -6.04 9.45
CA ILE A 298 -2.82 -6.10 10.89
C ILE A 298 -1.38 -5.77 11.22
N ALA A 299 -1.16 -5.33 12.46
CA ALA A 299 0.16 -5.15 13.03
C ALA A 299 0.27 -5.88 14.36
N MET A 300 1.36 -6.59 14.55
CA MET A 300 1.59 -7.46 15.70
C MET A 300 3.01 -7.29 16.22
N ASP A 301 3.17 -7.34 17.54
CA ASP A 301 4.48 -7.41 18.18
C ASP A 301 4.79 -8.82 18.72
N ALA A 302 5.97 -8.98 19.32
CA ALA A 302 6.47 -10.28 19.75
C ALA A 302 5.75 -10.89 20.98
N SER A 303 4.81 -10.18 21.61
CA SER A 303 3.95 -10.76 22.65
C SER A 303 2.82 -11.60 22.05
N GLY A 304 2.56 -11.47 20.75
CA GLY A 304 1.40 -12.06 20.10
C GLY A 304 0.25 -11.07 19.91
N ASP A 305 0.25 -9.95 20.65
CA ASP A 305 -0.84 -8.98 20.60
C ASP A 305 -0.87 -8.31 19.23
N PHE A 306 -2.06 -8.28 18.62
CA PHE A 306 -2.25 -7.61 17.34
C PHE A 306 -3.35 -6.58 17.40
N SER A 307 -3.22 -5.58 16.56
CA SER A 307 -4.29 -4.63 16.22
C SER A 307 -4.35 -4.46 14.71
N GLY A 308 -5.29 -3.67 14.26
CA GLY A 308 -5.42 -3.36 12.85
C GLY A 308 -4.49 -2.27 12.32
N CYS A 309 -3.60 -1.71 13.14
CA CYS A 309 -2.68 -0.67 12.69
C CYS A 309 -1.40 -0.64 13.54
N TYR A 310 -0.24 -0.48 12.90
CA TYR A 310 1.05 -0.39 13.59
C TYR A 310 1.10 0.75 14.61
N PHE A 311 0.36 1.85 14.40
CA PHE A 311 0.25 2.91 15.40
C PHE A 311 -0.28 2.39 16.72
N PHE A 312 -1.41 1.68 16.72
CA PHE A 312 -2.03 1.16 17.93
C PHE A 312 -1.16 0.10 18.61
N THR A 313 -0.55 -0.79 17.82
CA THR A 313 0.37 -1.82 18.36
C THR A 313 1.56 -1.17 19.06
N ASN A 314 2.15 -0.11 18.49
CA ASN A 314 3.26 0.64 19.09
C ASN A 314 2.90 1.48 20.33
N ILE A 315 1.62 1.69 20.61
CA ILE A 315 1.12 2.44 21.78
C ILE A 315 0.18 1.60 22.65
N LYS A 316 0.28 0.27 22.58
CA LYS A 316 -0.67 -0.66 23.22
C LYS A 316 -0.75 -0.55 24.75
N GLU A 317 0.27 0.01 25.41
CA GLU A 317 0.18 0.31 26.85
C GLU A 317 -0.85 1.40 27.14
N THR A 318 -0.87 2.45 26.30
CA THR A 318 -1.79 3.57 26.44
C THR A 318 -3.18 3.21 25.91
N PHE A 319 -3.24 2.42 24.84
CA PHE A 319 -4.48 2.12 24.12
C PHE A 319 -4.74 0.62 24.00
N GLY A 320 -4.56 -0.13 25.09
CA GLY A 320 -4.70 -1.59 25.10
C GLY A 320 -6.05 -2.09 24.58
N LYS A 321 -7.14 -1.35 24.78
CA LYS A 321 -8.47 -1.68 24.24
C LYS A 321 -8.54 -1.69 22.71
N MET A 322 -7.52 -1.18 22.02
CA MET A 322 -7.41 -1.23 20.55
C MET A 322 -6.73 -2.52 20.06
N MET A 323 -6.17 -3.35 20.94
CA MET A 323 -5.67 -4.67 20.55
C MET A 323 -6.85 -5.59 20.33
N LEU A 324 -6.88 -6.27 19.18
CA LEU A 324 -8.01 -7.06 18.70
C LEU A 324 -7.86 -8.56 19.00
N GLY A 325 -6.72 -8.99 19.53
CA GLY A 325 -6.48 -10.38 19.89
C GLY A 325 -5.01 -10.68 20.12
N ASN A 326 -4.70 -11.98 20.22
CA ASN A 326 -3.34 -12.50 20.32
C ASN A 326 -3.15 -13.72 19.41
N LEU A 327 -2.33 -13.60 18.36
CA LEU A 327 -2.14 -14.67 17.36
C LEU A 327 -1.31 -15.85 17.87
N PHE A 328 -0.50 -15.66 18.92
CA PHE A 328 0.24 -16.76 19.51
C PHE A 328 -0.63 -17.63 20.42
N ASN A 329 -1.61 -17.00 21.09
CA ASN A 329 -2.57 -17.66 21.98
C ASN A 329 -3.84 -18.12 21.26
N ASP A 330 -3.95 -17.92 19.94
CA ASP A 330 -5.15 -18.26 19.16
C ASP A 330 -6.40 -17.53 19.67
N GLU A 331 -6.29 -16.24 20.01
CA GLU A 331 -7.39 -15.44 20.57
C GLU A 331 -7.76 -14.25 19.66
N ILE A 332 -9.07 -14.03 19.47
CA ILE A 332 -9.66 -12.82 18.92
C ILE A 332 -10.64 -12.23 19.94
N TYR A 333 -10.48 -10.94 20.26
CA TYR A 333 -11.31 -10.20 21.22
C TYR A 333 -12.49 -9.55 20.49
N VAL A 334 -13.61 -10.27 20.41
CA VAL A 334 -14.72 -9.88 19.54
C VAL A 334 -15.37 -8.59 19.98
N ASP A 335 -15.53 -8.40 21.30
CA ASP A 335 -16.18 -7.20 21.83
C ASP A 335 -15.40 -5.93 21.48
N ARG A 336 -14.07 -5.99 21.44
CA ARG A 336 -13.22 -4.85 21.02
C ARG A 336 -13.40 -4.51 19.55
N TYR A 337 -13.48 -5.54 18.71
CA TYR A 337 -13.71 -5.37 17.28
C TYR A 337 -15.06 -4.68 17.04
N VAL A 338 -16.12 -5.19 17.67
CA VAL A 338 -17.48 -4.65 17.60
C VAL A 338 -17.53 -3.22 18.14
N ASP A 339 -16.92 -2.96 19.30
CA ASP A 339 -16.91 -1.65 19.94
C ASP A 339 -16.16 -0.60 19.12
N PHE A 340 -15.03 -0.98 18.51
CA PHE A 340 -14.28 -0.09 17.63
C PHE A 340 -15.13 0.31 16.42
N GLN A 341 -15.76 -0.66 15.74
CA GLN A 341 -16.63 -0.40 14.59
C GLN A 341 -17.85 0.45 14.99
N LYS A 342 -18.50 0.14 16.11
CA LYS A 342 -19.62 0.94 16.63
C LYS A 342 -19.21 2.38 16.91
N LYS A 343 -18.08 2.61 17.58
CA LYS A 343 -17.56 3.97 17.85
C LYS A 343 -17.22 4.71 16.56
N TYR A 344 -16.61 4.01 15.60
CA TYR A 344 -16.26 4.58 14.30
C TYR A 344 -17.51 5.03 13.53
N VAL A 345 -18.53 4.18 13.45
CA VAL A 345 -19.80 4.51 12.79
C VAL A 345 -20.55 5.62 13.54
N SER A 346 -20.61 5.53 14.88
CA SER A 346 -21.30 6.51 15.73
C SER A 346 -20.72 7.92 15.57
N ALA A 347 -19.39 8.06 15.51
CA ALA A 347 -18.76 9.37 15.31
C ALA A 347 -19.17 10.04 13.98
N LEU A 348 -19.60 9.26 12.98
CA LEU A 348 -20.05 9.80 11.69
C LEU A 348 -21.54 10.17 11.69
N THR A 349 -22.34 9.55 12.57
CA THR A 349 -23.80 9.71 12.61
C THR A 349 -24.30 10.58 13.75
N THR A 350 -23.48 10.85 14.77
CA THR A 350 -23.88 11.63 15.95
C THR A 350 -23.54 13.12 15.83
N HIS A 351 -22.39 13.46 15.22
CA HIS A 351 -21.95 14.84 15.05
C HIS A 351 -22.70 15.54 13.89
N GLU A 352 -23.36 16.67 14.19
CA GLU A 352 -24.12 17.45 13.20
C GLU A 352 -23.25 17.93 12.03
N GLU A 353 -21.98 18.27 12.30
CA GLU A 353 -21.00 18.67 11.30
C GLU A 353 -20.73 17.56 10.28
N CYS A 354 -20.82 16.30 10.70
CA CYS A 354 -20.65 15.11 9.84
C CYS A 354 -21.92 14.79 9.04
N LYS A 355 -23.11 14.96 9.65
CA LYS A 355 -24.41 14.66 9.00
C LYS A 355 -24.62 15.51 7.74
N THR A 356 -24.27 16.80 7.84
CA THR A 356 -24.41 17.80 6.77
C THR A 356 -23.17 17.95 5.89
N CYS A 357 -22.09 17.19 6.14
CA CYS A 357 -20.87 17.26 5.35
C CYS A 357 -21.05 16.69 3.94
N ASP A 358 -20.72 17.48 2.93
CA ASP A 358 -20.65 17.15 1.50
C ASP A 358 -19.59 16.07 1.22
N LEU A 359 -18.51 16.04 2.00
CA LEU A 359 -17.42 15.08 1.88
C LEU A 359 -17.64 13.80 2.69
N LYS A 360 -18.80 13.64 3.34
CA LYS A 360 -19.03 12.47 4.22
C LYS A 360 -18.82 11.16 3.49
N GLY A 361 -19.07 11.08 2.18
CA GLY A 361 -18.84 9.90 1.33
C GLY A 361 -17.37 9.55 1.07
N TYR A 362 -16.45 10.42 1.48
CA TYR A 362 -15.03 10.35 1.13
C TYR A 362 -14.09 10.56 2.33
N CYS A 363 -14.65 11.00 3.46
CA CYS A 363 -13.92 11.31 4.67
C CYS A 363 -13.53 10.02 5.41
N TYR A 364 -12.22 9.85 5.59
CA TYR A 364 -11.63 8.90 6.52
C TYR A 364 -10.66 9.66 7.42
N GLN A 365 -10.87 9.56 8.74
CA GLN A 365 -9.99 10.15 9.72
C GLN A 365 -9.15 9.06 10.36
N CYS A 366 -7.83 9.25 10.43
CA CYS A 366 -6.94 8.33 11.13
C CYS A 366 -7.24 8.34 12.64
N PRO A 367 -7.85 7.29 13.23
CA PRO A 367 -8.25 7.32 14.63
C PRO A 367 -7.03 7.34 15.55
N ALA A 368 -5.94 6.70 15.15
CA ALA A 368 -4.68 6.70 15.88
C ALA A 368 -4.04 8.09 15.91
N GLY A 369 -3.97 8.78 14.75
CA GLY A 369 -3.44 10.15 14.67
C GLY A 369 -4.29 11.14 15.46
N ASN A 370 -5.62 10.99 15.44
CA ASN A 370 -6.55 11.77 16.25
C ASN A 370 -6.30 11.55 17.75
N LEU A 371 -6.23 10.29 18.20
CA LEU A 371 -5.96 9.98 19.60
C LEU A 371 -4.61 10.52 20.06
N ALA A 372 -3.58 10.40 19.22
CA ALA A 372 -2.23 10.86 19.54
C ALA A 372 -2.12 12.39 19.67
N THR A 373 -2.98 13.15 18.99
CA THR A 373 -2.90 14.62 18.95
C THR A 373 -3.99 15.34 19.75
N SER A 374 -5.15 14.72 19.94
CA SER A 374 -6.32 15.34 20.58
C SER A 374 -6.91 14.52 21.73
N GLY A 375 -6.43 13.29 21.94
CA GLY A 375 -6.98 12.37 22.95
C GLY A 375 -8.33 11.76 22.59
N VAL A 376 -8.95 12.16 21.47
CA VAL A 376 -10.20 11.57 20.95
C VAL A 376 -9.95 10.86 19.61
N PRO A 377 -10.66 9.77 19.29
CA PRO A 377 -10.47 9.04 18.04
C PRO A 377 -11.07 9.74 16.81
N PHE A 378 -11.93 10.74 17.00
CA PHE A 378 -12.61 11.47 15.92
C PHE A 378 -12.64 12.96 16.20
N ARG A 379 -12.34 13.77 15.18
CA ARG A 379 -12.37 15.24 15.25
C ARG A 379 -13.24 15.82 14.12
N PRO A 380 -14.53 16.14 14.34
CA PRO A 380 -15.40 16.65 13.29
C PRO A 380 -15.25 18.17 13.10
N ASP A 381 -14.02 18.66 12.90
CA ASP A 381 -13.71 20.09 12.80
C ASP A 381 -13.44 20.55 11.35
N GLY A 382 -13.15 21.83 11.16
CA GLY A 382 -12.87 22.39 9.82
C GLY A 382 -11.61 21.80 9.17
N MET A 383 -10.67 21.30 9.96
CA MET A 383 -9.42 20.74 9.48
C MET A 383 -9.64 19.41 8.78
N CYS A 384 -10.52 18.55 9.30
CA CYS A 384 -10.81 17.29 8.65
C CYS A 384 -11.36 17.47 7.22
N LYS A 385 -12.16 18.51 6.97
CA LYS A 385 -12.70 18.80 5.64
C LYS A 385 -11.61 19.24 4.66
N ARG A 386 -10.66 20.05 5.11
CA ARG A 386 -9.55 20.55 4.28
C ARG A 386 -8.66 19.40 3.81
N ILE A 387 -8.25 18.55 4.75
CA ILE A 387 -7.44 17.35 4.49
C ILE A 387 -8.13 16.47 3.43
N VAL A 388 -9.41 16.18 3.65
CA VAL A 388 -10.17 15.30 2.73
C VAL A 388 -10.28 15.91 1.33
N ARG A 389 -10.58 17.21 1.22
CA ARG A 389 -10.66 17.90 -0.09
C ARG A 389 -9.34 17.85 -0.84
N LEU A 390 -8.27 18.23 -0.16
CA LEU A 390 -6.93 18.26 -0.74
C LEU A 390 -6.56 16.91 -1.36
N PHE A 391 -6.67 15.82 -0.61
CA PHE A 391 -6.29 14.53 -1.14
C PHE A 391 -7.25 14.01 -2.22
N LEU A 392 -8.54 14.38 -2.18
CA LEU A 392 -9.48 14.05 -3.25
C LEU A 392 -9.14 14.77 -4.55
N GLU A 393 -8.84 16.07 -4.49
CA GLU A 393 -8.43 16.88 -5.64
C GLU A 393 -7.17 16.30 -6.27
N LEU A 394 -6.15 16.09 -5.43
CA LEU A 394 -4.88 15.50 -5.85
C LEU A 394 -5.05 14.10 -6.45
N ARG A 395 -5.86 13.24 -5.84
CA ARG A 395 -6.17 11.91 -6.40
C ARG A 395 -6.89 12.01 -7.73
N ASN A 396 -7.89 12.88 -7.85
CA ASN A 396 -8.65 13.04 -9.07
C ASN A 396 -7.76 13.52 -10.22
N ASP A 397 -6.88 14.48 -9.94
CA ASP A 397 -5.97 15.02 -10.95
C ASP A 397 -4.89 14.00 -11.33
N LEU A 398 -4.40 13.21 -10.37
CA LEU A 398 -3.55 12.06 -10.67
C LEU A 398 -4.26 11.02 -11.55
N THR A 399 -5.49 10.62 -11.21
CA THR A 399 -6.25 9.64 -11.99
C THR A 399 -6.49 10.13 -13.41
N LYS A 400 -6.86 11.41 -13.59
CA LYS A 400 -6.99 12.03 -14.93
C LYS A 400 -5.67 12.00 -15.69
N LYS A 401 -4.54 12.28 -15.02
CA LYS A 401 -3.24 12.25 -15.69
C LYS A 401 -2.82 10.84 -16.10
N LEU A 402 -3.00 9.86 -15.22
CA LEU A 402 -2.76 8.45 -15.51
C LEU A 402 -3.63 7.96 -16.68
N PHE A 403 -4.88 8.44 -16.75
CA PHE A 403 -5.75 8.21 -17.92
C PHE A 403 -5.11 8.73 -19.20
N PHE A 404 -4.75 10.01 -19.25
CA PHE A 404 -4.18 10.61 -20.45
C PHE A 404 -2.85 9.98 -20.85
N ASN A 405 -1.99 9.63 -19.89
CA ASN A 405 -0.74 8.92 -20.19
C ASN A 405 -1.03 7.54 -20.80
N LYS A 406 -1.96 6.77 -20.23
CA LYS A 406 -2.35 5.46 -20.79
C LYS A 406 -2.98 5.60 -22.17
N PHE A 407 -3.86 6.58 -22.35
CA PHE A 407 -4.49 6.91 -23.62
C PHE A 407 -3.44 7.25 -24.68
N ASN A 408 -2.54 8.19 -24.39
CA ASN A 408 -1.48 8.61 -25.31
C ASN A 408 -0.54 7.46 -25.65
N ASN A 409 -0.17 6.62 -24.67
CA ASN A 409 0.69 5.45 -24.92
C ASN A 409 0.02 4.44 -25.85
N ILE A 410 -1.26 4.11 -25.63
CA ILE A 410 -2.00 3.23 -26.55
C ILE A 410 -2.10 3.89 -27.91
N HIS A 411 -2.44 5.18 -27.97
CA HIS A 411 -2.57 5.91 -29.22
C HIS A 411 -1.27 5.89 -30.03
N SER A 412 -0.14 6.27 -29.43
CA SER A 412 1.18 6.23 -30.08
C SER A 412 1.56 4.82 -30.53
N ALA A 413 1.32 3.80 -29.71
CA ALA A 413 1.61 2.41 -30.06
C ALA A 413 0.71 1.91 -31.21
N VAL A 414 -0.57 2.27 -31.24
CA VAL A 414 -1.48 1.96 -32.35
C VAL A 414 -1.02 2.64 -33.64
N GLN A 415 -0.50 3.88 -33.58
CA GLN A 415 0.08 4.53 -34.76
C GLN A 415 1.34 3.82 -35.27
N ALA A 416 2.12 3.18 -34.39
CA ALA A 416 3.37 2.50 -34.73
C ALA A 416 3.19 1.05 -35.19
N GLU A 417 2.33 0.29 -34.51
CA GLU A 417 2.18 -1.17 -34.65
C GLU A 417 0.79 -1.60 -35.16
N GLY A 418 -0.15 -0.66 -35.29
CA GLY A 418 -1.53 -0.92 -35.72
C GLY A 418 -2.45 -1.40 -34.59
N GLU A 419 -3.67 -1.80 -34.97
CA GLU A 419 -4.74 -2.16 -34.02
C GLU A 419 -4.46 -3.44 -33.20
N VAL A 420 -3.45 -4.22 -33.57
CA VAL A 420 -3.00 -5.38 -32.79
C VAL A 420 -2.65 -5.00 -31.35
N VAL A 421 -2.18 -3.77 -31.12
CA VAL A 421 -1.91 -3.23 -29.78
C VAL A 421 -3.16 -3.21 -28.92
N MET A 422 -4.32 -2.84 -29.49
CA MET A 422 -5.60 -2.81 -28.78
C MET A 422 -6.03 -4.24 -28.41
N ALA A 423 -5.79 -5.21 -29.29
CA ALA A 423 -6.06 -6.62 -29.01
C ALA A 423 -5.15 -7.17 -27.90
N LYS A 424 -3.83 -6.91 -27.98
CA LYS A 424 -2.87 -7.29 -26.91
C LYS A 424 -3.29 -6.73 -25.55
N ALA A 425 -3.70 -5.46 -25.53
CA ALA A 425 -4.14 -4.78 -24.31
C ALA A 425 -5.36 -5.48 -23.68
N MET A 426 -6.34 -5.88 -24.49
CA MET A 426 -7.51 -6.62 -24.03
C MET A 426 -7.18 -8.02 -23.50
N VAL A 427 -6.32 -8.76 -24.18
CA VAL A 427 -5.86 -10.08 -23.69
C VAL A 427 -5.15 -9.92 -22.35
N HIS A 428 -4.26 -8.93 -22.22
CA HIS A 428 -3.57 -8.66 -20.96
C HIS A 428 -4.56 -8.34 -19.82
N LEU A 429 -5.60 -7.54 -20.08
CA LEU A 429 -6.65 -7.28 -19.09
C LEU A 429 -7.38 -8.57 -18.67
N MET A 430 -7.77 -9.42 -19.63
CA MET A 430 -8.44 -10.70 -19.32
C MET A 430 -7.53 -11.62 -18.51
N GLN A 431 -6.27 -11.78 -18.92
CA GLN A 431 -5.32 -12.63 -18.21
C GLN A 431 -5.11 -12.16 -16.78
N LYS A 432 -4.92 -10.85 -16.57
CA LYS A 432 -4.85 -10.28 -15.22
C LYS A 432 -6.14 -10.51 -14.43
N TRP A 433 -7.30 -10.44 -15.08
CA TRP A 433 -8.58 -10.63 -14.41
C TRP A 433 -8.87 -12.08 -14.01
N ILE A 434 -8.58 -13.04 -14.90
CA ILE A 434 -8.80 -14.48 -14.71
C ILE A 434 -7.76 -15.05 -13.75
N ALA A 435 -6.48 -14.87 -14.05
CA ALA A 435 -5.40 -15.51 -13.32
C ALA A 435 -4.94 -14.73 -12.09
N LYS A 436 -5.46 -13.50 -11.89
CA LYS A 436 -5.05 -12.58 -10.82
C LYS A 436 -3.54 -12.31 -10.76
N LYS A 437 -2.83 -12.55 -11.87
CA LYS A 437 -1.38 -12.41 -12.01
C LYS A 437 -1.03 -11.40 -13.09
N TYR A 438 0.16 -10.81 -12.97
CA TYR A 438 0.72 -9.95 -14.01
C TYR A 438 1.43 -10.80 -15.05
N PHE A 439 1.11 -10.57 -16.32
CA PHE A 439 1.73 -11.20 -17.47
C PHE A 439 2.66 -10.20 -18.16
N LEU A 440 3.78 -10.67 -18.70
CA LEU A 440 4.68 -9.82 -19.46
C LEU A 440 4.20 -9.69 -20.91
N ALA A 441 4.62 -8.64 -21.61
CA ALA A 441 4.32 -8.48 -23.03
C ALA A 441 4.81 -9.70 -23.86
N SER A 442 5.95 -10.26 -23.47
CA SER A 442 6.54 -11.48 -24.04
C SER A 442 5.64 -12.71 -23.98
N ASP A 443 4.63 -12.73 -23.10
CA ASP A 443 3.68 -13.84 -23.00
C ASP A 443 2.61 -13.79 -24.11
N ILE A 444 2.39 -12.61 -24.71
CA ILE A 444 1.36 -12.36 -25.74
C ILE A 444 2.01 -12.16 -27.11
N ASP A 445 3.19 -11.54 -27.16
CA ASP A 445 3.89 -11.21 -28.40
C ASP A 445 4.03 -12.39 -29.39
N PRO A 446 4.29 -13.65 -28.97
CA PRO A 446 4.32 -14.79 -29.88
C PRO A 446 3.02 -15.03 -30.64
N TYR A 447 1.88 -14.59 -30.10
CA TYR A 447 0.55 -14.78 -30.66
C TYR A 447 0.01 -13.55 -31.39
N ALA A 448 0.79 -12.47 -31.49
CA ALA A 448 0.31 -11.17 -31.99
C ALA A 448 -0.36 -11.26 -33.38
N ALA A 449 0.16 -12.09 -34.29
CA ALA A 449 -0.39 -12.29 -35.62
C ALA A 449 -1.71 -13.10 -35.64
N GLU A 450 -1.99 -13.85 -34.58
CA GLU A 450 -3.16 -14.72 -34.46
C GLU A 450 -4.27 -14.09 -33.61
N LEU A 451 -4.01 -12.95 -32.97
CA LEU A 451 -4.99 -12.28 -32.13
C LEU A 451 -6.23 -11.89 -32.95
N PRO A 452 -7.45 -12.16 -32.44
CA PRO A 452 -8.66 -11.60 -33.02
C PRO A 452 -8.70 -10.09 -32.79
N SER A 453 -9.61 -9.40 -33.48
CA SER A 453 -9.76 -7.96 -33.30
C SER A 453 -10.15 -7.63 -31.85
N TYR A 454 -9.79 -6.43 -31.38
CA TYR A 454 -10.14 -6.02 -30.02
C TYR A 454 -11.65 -6.02 -29.77
N GLN A 455 -12.49 -5.87 -30.81
CA GLN A 455 -13.95 -5.94 -30.70
C GLN A 455 -14.45 -7.36 -30.39
N HIS A 456 -13.83 -8.38 -30.98
CA HIS A 456 -14.11 -9.78 -30.63
C HIS A 456 -13.67 -10.08 -29.19
N LEU A 457 -12.52 -9.53 -28.79
CA LEU A 457 -12.03 -9.64 -27.42
C LEU A 457 -12.97 -8.92 -26.43
N ASN A 458 -13.49 -7.73 -26.76
CA ASN A 458 -14.49 -7.05 -25.95
C ASN A 458 -15.75 -7.92 -25.75
N ALA A 459 -16.23 -8.55 -26.82
CA ALA A 459 -17.40 -9.43 -26.75
C ALA A 459 -17.14 -10.66 -25.87
N TYR A 460 -15.96 -11.25 -26.00
CA TYR A 460 -15.53 -12.36 -25.15
C TYR A 460 -15.43 -11.94 -23.67
N PHE A 461 -14.83 -10.79 -23.38
CA PHE A 461 -14.71 -10.31 -22.01
C PHE A 461 -16.08 -10.02 -21.40
N LYS A 462 -16.98 -9.40 -22.17
CA LYS A 462 -18.38 -9.20 -21.77
C LYS A 462 -19.04 -10.53 -21.41
N LYS A 463 -18.90 -11.55 -22.25
CA LYS A 463 -19.43 -12.90 -22.00
C LYS A 463 -18.88 -13.50 -20.71
N MET A 464 -17.57 -13.42 -20.49
CA MET A 464 -16.94 -13.88 -19.25
C MET A 464 -17.49 -13.16 -18.01
N ILE A 465 -17.72 -11.85 -18.09
CA ILE A 465 -18.28 -11.05 -16.99
C ILE A 465 -19.72 -11.47 -16.65
N VAL A 466 -20.50 -11.89 -17.66
CA VAL A 466 -21.88 -12.36 -17.49
C VAL A 466 -21.91 -13.78 -16.92
N ASP A 467 -21.14 -14.68 -17.50
CA ASP A 467 -21.14 -16.10 -17.17
C ASP A 467 -20.42 -16.42 -15.84
N GLY A 468 -19.59 -15.49 -15.36
CA GLY A 468 -18.64 -15.75 -14.27
C GLY A 468 -17.34 -16.35 -14.81
N PHE A 469 -16.24 -16.14 -14.07
CA PHE A 469 -14.89 -16.44 -14.55
C PHE A 469 -14.41 -17.87 -14.29
N GLU A 470 -15.13 -18.64 -13.49
CA GLU A 470 -14.72 -19.94 -12.96
C GLU A 470 -14.46 -20.99 -14.06
N ASN A 471 -15.12 -20.85 -15.21
CA ASN A 471 -15.00 -21.76 -16.34
C ASN A 471 -14.07 -21.23 -17.46
N TYR A 472 -13.34 -20.15 -17.20
CA TYR A 472 -12.48 -19.48 -18.17
C TYR A 472 -11.00 -19.64 -17.84
N THR A 473 -10.15 -19.67 -18.86
CA THR A 473 -8.69 -19.83 -18.73
C THR A 473 -7.96 -18.57 -19.20
N SER A 474 -6.79 -18.31 -18.61
CA SER A 474 -5.88 -17.24 -19.03
C SER A 474 -4.94 -17.64 -20.17
N GLU A 475 -5.06 -18.84 -20.72
CA GLU A 475 -4.25 -19.31 -21.84
C GLU A 475 -4.61 -18.57 -23.13
N VAL A 476 -3.63 -17.87 -23.70
CA VAL A 476 -3.79 -17.03 -24.90
C VAL A 476 -4.40 -17.81 -26.09
N PRO A 477 -3.96 -19.04 -26.43
CA PRO A 477 -4.57 -19.80 -27.53
C PRO A 477 -6.07 -20.06 -27.34
N THR A 478 -6.49 -20.33 -26.10
CA THR A 478 -7.91 -20.58 -25.79
C THR A 478 -8.72 -19.29 -25.90
N ILE A 479 -8.19 -18.17 -25.39
CA ILE A 479 -8.81 -16.85 -25.54
C ILE A 479 -8.99 -16.50 -27.03
N ILE A 480 -7.97 -16.71 -27.85
CA ILE A 480 -8.01 -16.46 -29.30
C ILE A 480 -9.16 -17.24 -29.96
N ASN A 481 -9.22 -18.56 -29.73
CA ASN A 481 -10.20 -19.43 -30.37
C ASN A 481 -11.64 -19.10 -29.94
N GLN A 482 -11.84 -18.83 -28.66
CA GLN A 482 -13.17 -18.54 -28.11
C GLN A 482 -13.66 -17.13 -28.48
N ALA A 483 -12.78 -16.14 -28.55
CA ALA A 483 -13.18 -14.79 -28.92
C ALA A 483 -13.60 -14.68 -30.40
N ARG A 484 -12.98 -15.45 -31.30
CA ARG A 484 -13.30 -15.45 -32.74
C ARG A 484 -14.72 -15.93 -33.07
N SER A 485 -15.37 -16.69 -32.18
CA SER A 485 -16.70 -17.24 -32.43
C SER A 485 -17.84 -16.32 -32.00
N LEU A 486 -17.53 -15.14 -31.44
CA LEU A 486 -18.51 -14.19 -30.93
C LEU A 486 -18.67 -12.99 -31.87
N ASP A 487 -19.89 -12.45 -31.91
CA ASP A 487 -20.14 -11.20 -32.64
C ASP A 487 -19.37 -10.04 -32.00
N PRO A 488 -18.59 -9.26 -32.78
CA PRO A 488 -17.75 -8.20 -32.25
C PRO A 488 -18.57 -7.03 -31.68
N ILE A 489 -18.09 -6.44 -30.59
CA ILE A 489 -18.66 -5.20 -30.01
C ILE A 489 -17.58 -4.12 -29.89
N ASN A 490 -17.96 -2.86 -30.12
CA ASN A 490 -17.02 -1.75 -30.03
C ASN A 490 -16.65 -1.41 -28.57
N ALA A 491 -15.62 -0.59 -28.35
CA ALA A 491 -15.16 -0.27 -27.00
C ALA A 491 -16.20 0.55 -26.20
N PHE A 492 -17.01 1.39 -26.86
CA PHE A 492 -18.07 2.14 -26.19
C PHE A 492 -19.20 1.25 -25.70
N GLU A 493 -19.62 0.26 -26.48
CA GLU A 493 -20.61 -0.75 -26.09
C GLU A 493 -20.12 -1.57 -24.89
N PHE A 494 -18.86 -1.99 -24.90
CA PHE A 494 -18.29 -2.72 -23.79
C PHE A 494 -18.11 -1.85 -22.53
N TYR A 495 -17.64 -0.60 -22.70
CA TYR A 495 -17.57 0.40 -21.65
C TYR A 495 -18.94 0.67 -21.02
N SER A 496 -19.96 0.88 -21.84
CA SER A 496 -21.32 1.16 -21.37
C SER A 496 -21.90 -0.03 -20.60
N PHE A 497 -21.78 -1.24 -21.14
CA PHE A 497 -22.14 -2.47 -20.44
C PHE A 497 -21.44 -2.59 -19.08
N PHE A 498 -20.13 -2.33 -19.06
CA PHE A 498 -19.35 -2.41 -17.84
C PHE A 498 -19.79 -1.36 -16.81
N CYS A 499 -20.06 -0.14 -17.26
CA CYS A 499 -20.54 0.94 -16.39
C CYS A 499 -21.90 0.62 -15.79
N GLU A 500 -22.87 0.25 -16.61
CA GLU A 500 -24.22 -0.11 -16.17
C GLU A 500 -24.21 -1.25 -15.15
N ARG A 501 -23.46 -2.33 -15.42
CA ARG A 501 -23.33 -3.47 -14.50
C ARG A 501 -22.72 -3.10 -13.14
N ASN A 502 -21.90 -2.06 -13.12
CA ASN A 502 -21.19 -1.60 -11.92
C ASN A 502 -21.83 -0.36 -11.28
N GLY A 503 -22.93 0.16 -11.83
CA GLY A 503 -23.63 1.33 -11.30
C GLY A 503 -22.92 2.66 -11.57
N PHE A 504 -22.07 2.72 -12.60
CA PHE A 504 -21.47 3.97 -13.06
C PHE A 504 -22.39 4.64 -14.09
N ASP A 505 -22.51 5.97 -14.00
CA ASP A 505 -23.28 6.75 -14.95
C ASP A 505 -22.58 6.81 -16.32
N VAL A 506 -23.32 6.43 -17.36
CA VAL A 506 -22.90 6.61 -18.76
C VAL A 506 -23.62 7.86 -19.30
N PRO A 507 -22.90 8.85 -19.87
CA PRO A 507 -23.54 10.04 -20.40
C PRO A 507 -24.52 9.68 -21.53
N ARG A 508 -25.82 9.74 -21.24
CA ARG A 508 -26.90 9.38 -22.20
C ARG A 508 -26.93 10.26 -23.45
N SER A 509 -26.32 11.44 -23.38
CA SER A 509 -26.21 12.40 -24.49
C SER A 509 -24.96 12.20 -25.36
N TYR A 510 -24.08 11.25 -25.04
CA TYR A 510 -22.87 11.00 -25.82
C TYR A 510 -23.21 10.36 -27.16
N GLN A 511 -22.74 10.95 -28.27
CA GLN A 511 -22.91 10.41 -29.61
C GLN A 511 -21.61 9.75 -30.04
N TYR A 512 -21.60 8.42 -30.04
CA TYR A 512 -20.46 7.63 -30.48
C TYR A 512 -20.27 7.73 -32.00
N THR A 513 -19.06 8.08 -32.45
CA THR A 513 -18.75 8.23 -33.89
C THR A 513 -17.82 7.16 -34.46
N ALA A 514 -17.42 6.17 -33.64
CA ALA A 514 -16.57 5.04 -34.02
C ALA A 514 -15.22 5.43 -34.63
N THR A 515 -14.67 6.59 -34.24
CA THR A 515 -13.31 6.94 -34.62
C THR A 515 -12.30 6.07 -33.85
N GLN A 516 -11.14 5.80 -34.46
CA GLN A 516 -10.06 5.08 -33.77
C GLN A 516 -9.64 5.79 -32.46
N TYR A 517 -9.71 7.13 -32.45
CA TYR A 517 -9.45 7.93 -31.26
C TYR A 517 -10.46 7.66 -30.13
N GLU A 518 -11.77 7.61 -30.44
CA GLU A 518 -12.80 7.24 -29.46
C GLU A 518 -12.65 5.80 -28.97
N GLU A 519 -12.29 4.86 -29.85
CA GLU A 519 -12.07 3.47 -29.48
C GLU A 519 -10.91 3.34 -28.47
N ILE A 520 -9.79 4.01 -28.75
CA ILE A 520 -8.65 4.07 -27.82
C ILE A 520 -9.05 4.75 -26.50
N TYR A 521 -9.88 5.79 -26.55
CA TYR A 521 -10.38 6.50 -25.37
C TYR A 521 -11.16 5.56 -24.46
N PHE A 522 -12.15 4.84 -25.00
CA PHE A 522 -12.95 3.91 -24.22
C PHE A 522 -12.16 2.69 -23.76
N LEU A 523 -11.19 2.21 -24.54
CA LEU A 523 -10.27 1.16 -24.09
C LEU A 523 -9.38 1.62 -22.93
N ALA A 524 -8.84 2.84 -22.96
CA ALA A 524 -8.08 3.40 -21.86
C ALA A 524 -8.96 3.58 -20.60
N MET A 525 -10.21 3.99 -20.77
CA MET A 525 -11.19 4.09 -19.68
C MET A 525 -11.48 2.72 -19.07
N LEU A 526 -11.71 1.71 -19.91
CA LEU A 526 -11.89 0.32 -19.49
C LEU A 526 -10.66 -0.19 -18.74
N HIS A 527 -9.44 0.08 -19.23
CA HIS A 527 -8.21 -0.28 -18.53
C HIS A 527 -8.16 0.31 -17.13
N LEU A 528 -8.45 1.61 -16.97
CA LEU A 528 -8.51 2.22 -15.66
C LEU A 528 -9.59 1.60 -14.78
N LEU A 529 -10.83 1.52 -15.28
CA LEU A 529 -11.96 0.99 -14.51
C LEU A 529 -11.79 -0.48 -14.12
N ILE A 530 -11.11 -1.28 -14.95
CA ILE A 530 -10.86 -2.71 -14.72
C ILE A 530 -9.65 -2.90 -13.79
N LEU A 531 -8.55 -2.19 -14.03
CA LEU A 531 -7.33 -2.36 -13.23
C LEU A 531 -7.42 -1.68 -11.86
N ASP A 532 -8.18 -0.59 -11.78
CA ASP A 532 -8.45 0.16 -10.54
C ASP A 532 -9.75 -0.30 -9.85
N ASN A 533 -10.41 -1.35 -10.38
CA ASN A 533 -11.70 -1.82 -9.85
C ASN A 533 -11.61 -2.36 -8.41
N ALA A 534 -10.41 -2.64 -7.90
CA ALA A 534 -10.21 -2.94 -6.48
C ALA A 534 -10.54 -1.73 -5.57
N GLN A 535 -10.53 -0.50 -6.10
CA GLN A 535 -10.85 0.72 -5.35
C GLN A 535 -12.33 1.14 -5.46
N PHE A 536 -13.02 0.76 -6.54
CA PHE A 536 -14.40 1.19 -6.80
C PHE A 536 -15.45 0.10 -6.56
N LYS A 537 -15.09 -1.19 -6.62
CA LYS A 537 -15.90 -2.30 -6.11
C LYS A 537 -15.57 -2.62 -4.65
N ARG A 538 -15.84 -1.67 -3.75
CA ARG A 538 -16.44 -2.06 -2.46
C ARG A 538 -17.93 -1.85 -2.60
N LYS A 539 -18.55 -2.61 -3.51
CA LYS A 539 -20.00 -2.72 -3.55
C LYS A 539 -20.42 -3.09 -2.13
N SER A 540 -21.36 -2.30 -1.63
CA SER A 540 -22.25 -2.64 -0.54
C SER A 540 -22.78 -4.06 -0.74
N GLU A 541 -22.13 -5.05 -0.16
CA GLU A 541 -22.75 -6.36 0.03
C GLU A 541 -23.14 -6.52 1.50
N GLU A 542 -24.38 -6.93 1.63
CA GLU A 542 -25.19 -7.13 2.82
C GLU A 542 -24.62 -8.27 3.66
N GLU A 543 -23.63 -7.96 4.50
CA GLU A 543 -23.46 -8.44 5.88
C GLU A 543 -22.05 -8.05 6.34
N HIS A 544 -22.01 -6.95 7.07
CA HIS A 544 -20.81 -6.30 7.60
C HIS A 544 -19.92 -7.28 8.40
N ALA A 545 -18.59 -7.07 8.43
CA ALA A 545 -17.69 -7.82 9.31
C ALA A 545 -18.15 -7.77 10.77
N ALA A 546 -18.69 -6.65 11.27
CA ALA A 546 -19.30 -6.65 12.60
C ALA A 546 -20.65 -7.38 12.65
N ASN A 547 -21.44 -7.48 11.58
CA ASN A 547 -22.63 -8.36 11.57
C ASN A 547 -22.22 -9.83 11.61
N ARG A 548 -21.19 -10.22 10.83
CA ARG A 548 -20.59 -11.56 10.85
C ARG A 548 -19.92 -11.88 12.20
N MET A 549 -19.29 -10.90 12.83
CA MET A 549 -18.70 -11.05 14.17
C MET A 549 -19.74 -10.97 15.30
N LEU A 550 -20.90 -10.33 15.10
CA LEU A 550 -22.02 -10.35 16.03
C LEU A 550 -22.85 -11.64 15.92
N SER A 551 -22.82 -12.32 14.77
CA SER A 551 -23.44 -13.64 14.56
C SER A 551 -22.58 -14.81 15.05
N LEU A 552 -21.25 -14.61 15.10
CA LEU A 552 -20.32 -15.43 15.89
C LEU A 552 -20.47 -15.06 17.36
#